data_AF-A0A815TLU8-F1
#
_entry.id   AF-A0A815TLU8-F1
#
_cell.length_a   1.000
_cell.length_b   1.000
_cell.length_c   1.000
_cell.angle_alpha   90.00
_cell.angle_beta   90.00
_cell.angle_gamma   90.00
#
_symmetry.space_group_name_H-M   'P 1'
#
loop_
_entity.id
_entity.type
_entity.pdbx_description
1 polymer ?
#
loop_
_entity_poly.entity_id
_entity_poly.type
_entity_poly.pdbx_seq_one_letter_code
_entity_poly.pdbx_strand_id
1 'polypeptide(L)'
;MASADMTMVHQHEFPQVNHSFGYVCLSDKCNDEMSLKQILHSLVIEEKFAQKLTPLLKIISPFDAHSAACYDFNNSTVDCPSTDLDTCQRCQISVDREPPPSQQICATCPYYSEDANSISRQMMFLLDSRTQSQNIAKINCQLKACNSIDNINRIYKASKITFDFGEFFKNLSNNNL
;
A
#
# COMPACT_ATOMS: atom_id res chain seq x y z
N MET A 1 37.31 -20.96 -3.32
CA MET A 1 36.19 -21.74 -2.73
C MET A 1 34.98 -21.51 -3.60
N ALA A 2 34.47 -22.55 -4.26
CA ALA A 2 33.24 -22.48 -5.04
C ALA A 2 32.07 -22.85 -4.14
N SER A 3 31.03 -22.02 -4.16
CA SER A 3 29.73 -22.25 -3.54
C SER A 3 28.73 -22.32 -4.69
N ALA A 4 28.12 -23.49 -4.88
CA ALA A 4 26.98 -23.65 -5.75
C ALA A 4 25.73 -23.43 -4.90
N ASP A 5 24.95 -22.41 -5.22
CA ASP A 5 23.63 -22.20 -4.66
C ASP A 5 22.62 -22.72 -5.68
N MET A 6 21.93 -23.80 -5.34
CA MET A 6 20.92 -24.43 -6.18
C MET A 6 19.55 -23.92 -5.73
N THR A 7 19.15 -22.77 -6.25
CA THR A 7 17.80 -22.23 -6.01
C THR A 7 16.82 -22.95 -6.91
N MET A 8 16.03 -23.88 -6.36
CA MET A 8 14.83 -24.37 -7.03
C MET A 8 13.82 -23.23 -7.16
N VAL A 9 13.65 -22.70 -8.37
CA VAL A 9 12.61 -21.71 -8.69
C VAL A 9 11.26 -22.41 -8.79
N HIS A 10 10.60 -22.53 -7.64
CA HIS A 10 9.14 -22.61 -7.59
C HIS A 10 8.64 -21.42 -6.76
N GLN A 11 8.73 -20.21 -7.35
CA GLN A 11 8.00 -19.05 -6.85
C GLN A 11 6.51 -19.28 -7.08
N HIS A 12 5.85 -19.92 -6.11
CA HIS A 12 4.42 -19.70 -5.93
C HIS A 12 4.25 -18.33 -5.25
N GLU A 13 3.92 -17.33 -6.07
CA GLU A 13 3.59 -15.96 -5.67
C GLU A 13 2.32 -15.98 -4.79
N PHE A 14 2.45 -16.10 -3.47
CA PHE A 14 1.28 -16.07 -2.59
C PHE A 14 0.64 -14.67 -2.61
N PRO A 15 -0.70 -14.56 -2.75
CA PRO A 15 -1.42 -13.31 -2.59
C PRO A 15 -1.04 -12.56 -1.32
N GLN A 16 -0.76 -11.27 -1.42
CA GLN A 16 -0.37 -10.45 -0.28
C GLN A 16 -1.40 -9.38 0.07
N VAL A 17 -1.63 -9.22 1.36
CA VAL A 17 -2.39 -8.12 1.94
C VAL A 17 -1.49 -7.41 2.93
N ASN A 18 -1.17 -6.15 2.64
CA ASN A 18 -0.17 -5.41 3.40
C ASN A 18 -0.74 -4.10 3.94
N HIS A 19 -0.49 -3.84 5.22
CA HIS A 19 -0.64 -2.50 5.80
C HIS A 19 0.75 -1.94 6.07
N SER A 20 0.95 -0.69 5.70
CA SER A 20 2.14 0.07 5.99
C SER A 20 1.75 1.37 6.66
N PHE A 21 2.58 1.83 7.59
CA PHE A 21 2.46 3.17 8.12
C PHE A 21 3.85 3.80 8.16
N GLY A 22 3.89 5.11 7.95
CA GLY A 22 5.08 5.92 8.14
C GLY A 22 4.76 7.09 9.05
N TYR A 23 5.79 7.62 9.69
CA TYR A 23 5.68 8.86 10.44
C TYR A 23 6.88 9.77 10.12
N VAL A 24 6.65 11.07 10.18
CA VAL A 24 7.68 12.10 10.10
C VAL A 24 7.69 12.86 11.41
N CYS A 25 8.88 13.08 11.94
CA CYS A 25 9.12 13.86 13.14
C CYS A 25 10.42 14.65 12.99
N LEU A 26 10.39 15.91 13.41
CA LEU A 26 11.53 16.84 13.35
C LEU A 26 12.45 16.73 14.57
N SER A 27 12.04 16.00 15.61
CA SER A 27 12.86 15.76 16.80
C SER A 27 13.59 14.41 16.73
N ASP A 28 14.87 14.40 17.12
CA ASP A 28 15.66 13.17 17.26
C ASP A 28 15.06 12.17 18.26
N LYS A 29 14.15 12.62 19.13
CA LYS A 29 13.50 11.81 20.16
C LYS A 29 12.44 10.86 19.62
N CYS A 30 11.99 11.00 18.37
CA CYS A 30 10.91 10.15 17.86
C CYS A 30 11.36 8.72 17.47
N ASN A 31 12.67 8.48 17.37
CA ASN A 31 13.23 7.20 16.94
C ASN A 31 13.83 6.36 18.09
N ASP A 32 13.72 6.81 19.35
CA ASP A 32 14.12 5.99 20.49
C ASP A 32 13.11 4.88 20.79
N GLU A 33 13.54 3.85 21.53
CA GLU A 33 12.72 2.68 21.84
C GLU A 33 11.38 3.03 22.50
N MET A 34 11.37 4.03 23.38
CA MET A 34 10.18 4.43 24.12
C MET A 34 9.18 5.13 23.19
N SER A 35 9.66 6.07 22.38
CA SER A 35 8.85 6.77 21.38
C SER A 35 8.28 5.80 20.33
N LEU A 36 9.09 4.84 19.86
CA LEU A 36 8.63 3.81 18.92
C LEU A 36 7.51 2.94 19.53
N LYS A 37 7.65 2.51 20.79
CA LYS A 37 6.59 1.78 21.50
C LYS A 37 5.31 2.59 21.62
N GLN A 38 5.41 3.89 21.91
CA GLN A 38 4.25 4.78 22.00
C GLN A 38 3.60 5.02 20.64
N ILE A 39 4.39 5.17 19.57
CA ILE A 39 3.89 5.25 18.19
C ILE A 39 3.07 4.01 17.86
N LEU A 40 3.60 2.82 18.14
CA LEU A 40 2.89 1.56 17.91
C LEU A 40 1.61 1.45 18.76
N HIS A 41 1.65 1.89 20.02
CA HIS A 41 0.47 1.89 20.89
C HIS A 41 -0.61 2.86 20.43
N SER A 42 -0.20 3.97 19.80
CA SER A 42 -1.11 5.01 19.29
C SER A 42 -1.65 4.69 17.89
N LEU A 43 -1.11 3.67 17.23
CA LEU A 43 -1.55 3.23 15.92
C LEU A 43 -2.71 2.24 16.05
N VAL A 44 -3.81 2.54 15.38
CA VAL A 44 -4.97 1.65 15.29
C VAL A 44 -5.16 1.23 13.84
N ILE A 45 -5.13 -0.07 13.60
CA ILE A 45 -5.43 -0.68 12.30
C ILE A 45 -6.69 -1.53 12.44
N GLU A 46 -7.80 -1.05 11.88
CA GLU A 46 -9.03 -1.82 11.74
C GLU A 46 -9.02 -2.52 10.37
N GLU A 47 -9.06 -3.85 10.37
CA GLU A 47 -8.96 -4.66 9.15
C GLU A 47 -10.19 -5.55 8.92
N LYS A 48 -10.77 -5.42 7.71
CA LYS A 48 -11.71 -6.40 7.13
C LYS A 48 -11.26 -6.87 5.74
N PHE A 49 -9.96 -6.71 5.42
CA PHE A 49 -9.38 -6.93 4.09
C PHE A 49 -9.45 -8.38 3.63
N ALA A 50 -8.89 -9.30 4.42
CA ALA A 50 -8.72 -10.70 4.04
C ALA A 50 -10.04 -11.40 3.65
N GLN A 51 -11.17 -10.99 4.21
CA GLN A 51 -12.48 -11.58 3.87
C GLN A 51 -13.10 -10.95 2.61
N LYS A 52 -12.93 -9.64 2.40
CA LYS A 52 -13.67 -8.90 1.36
C LYS A 52 -12.91 -8.73 0.06
N LEU A 53 -11.58 -8.78 0.11
CA LEU A 53 -10.73 -8.36 -0.99
C LEU A 53 -9.82 -9.47 -1.53
N THR A 54 -9.60 -10.55 -0.79
CA THR A 54 -8.87 -11.74 -1.28
C THR A 54 -9.36 -12.25 -2.64
N PRO A 55 -10.67 -12.22 -2.97
CA PRO A 55 -11.11 -12.59 -4.32
C PRO A 55 -10.47 -11.76 -5.45
N LEU A 56 -10.03 -10.52 -5.18
CA LEU A 56 -9.32 -9.67 -6.16
C LEU A 56 -7.89 -10.14 -6.44
N LEU A 57 -7.31 -10.97 -5.57
CA LEU A 57 -5.93 -11.43 -5.65
C LEU A 57 -5.78 -12.79 -6.36
N LYS A 58 -6.84 -13.29 -7.00
CA LYS A 58 -6.79 -14.56 -7.73
C LYS A 58 -5.73 -14.50 -8.83
N ILE A 59 -4.81 -15.48 -8.79
CA ILE A 59 -3.77 -15.65 -9.80
C ILE A 59 -4.38 -16.24 -11.07
N ILE A 60 -4.08 -15.64 -12.21
CA ILE A 60 -4.49 -16.11 -13.53
C ILE A 60 -3.22 -16.50 -14.29
N SER A 61 -3.14 -17.77 -14.69
CA SER A 61 -2.00 -18.30 -15.44
C SER A 61 -2.49 -19.18 -16.60
N PRO A 62 -2.09 -18.89 -17.85
CA PRO A 62 -1.33 -17.71 -18.26
C PRO A 62 -2.16 -16.42 -18.09
N PHE A 63 -1.49 -15.32 -17.76
CA PHE A 63 -2.11 -13.98 -17.76
C PHE A 63 -2.05 -13.39 -19.17
N ASP A 64 -3.16 -12.79 -19.61
CA ASP A 64 -3.26 -12.04 -20.86
C ASP A 64 -3.72 -10.62 -20.55
N ALA A 65 -2.81 -9.66 -20.66
CA ALA A 65 -3.06 -8.25 -20.36
C ALA A 65 -4.13 -7.65 -21.29
N HIS A 66 -4.21 -8.09 -22.55
CA HIS A 66 -5.22 -7.61 -23.50
C HIS A 66 -6.63 -8.02 -23.07
N SER A 67 -6.81 -9.28 -22.66
CA SER A 67 -8.10 -9.78 -22.16
C SER A 67 -8.45 -9.29 -20.75
N ALA A 68 -7.44 -8.98 -19.93
CA ALA A 68 -7.61 -8.44 -18.59
C ALA A 68 -8.24 -7.03 -18.60
N ALA A 69 -8.18 -6.31 -19.72
CA ALA A 69 -8.74 -4.96 -19.84
C ALA A 69 -8.32 -4.07 -18.66
N CYS A 70 -7.01 -4.02 -18.39
CA CYS A 70 -6.45 -3.15 -17.36
C CYS A 70 -6.84 -1.70 -17.67
N TYR A 71 -7.25 -0.96 -16.63
CA TYR A 71 -7.47 0.47 -16.73
C TYR A 71 -6.12 1.16 -17.00
N ASP A 72 -6.13 2.07 -17.95
CA ASP A 72 -5.03 2.99 -18.23
C ASP A 72 -5.53 4.42 -17.95
N PHE A 73 -5.13 4.96 -16.81
CA PHE A 73 -5.50 6.28 -16.36
C PHE A 73 -4.45 6.85 -15.43
N ASN A 74 -4.01 8.08 -15.71
CA ASN A 74 -3.11 8.81 -14.84
C ASN A 74 -3.57 10.26 -14.68
N ASN A 75 -3.66 10.73 -13.44
CA ASN A 75 -3.75 12.15 -13.10
C ASN A 75 -2.75 12.54 -11.98
N SER A 76 -1.80 11.66 -11.68
CA SER A 76 -0.76 11.88 -10.69
C SER A 76 0.25 12.90 -11.20
N THR A 77 0.78 13.72 -10.28
CA THR A 77 1.94 14.58 -10.54
C THR A 77 3.26 13.81 -10.38
N VAL A 78 3.20 12.61 -9.79
CA VAL A 78 4.29 11.66 -9.68
C VAL A 78 4.30 10.74 -10.91
N ASP A 79 5.46 10.23 -11.25
CA ASP A 79 5.64 9.36 -12.42
C ASP A 79 4.75 8.12 -12.34
N CYS A 80 3.97 7.89 -13.39
CA CYS A 80 3.11 6.72 -13.55
C CYS A 80 3.68 5.89 -14.70
N PRO A 81 4.02 4.61 -14.47
CA PRO A 81 4.65 3.79 -15.50
C PRO A 81 3.82 3.74 -16.79
N SER A 82 4.52 3.77 -17.94
CA SER A 82 3.88 3.56 -19.24
C SER A 82 3.23 2.19 -19.33
N THR A 83 2.07 2.13 -19.96
CA THR A 83 1.38 0.87 -20.27
C THR A 83 2.14 0.08 -21.33
N ASP A 84 2.46 -1.19 -21.02
CA ASP A 84 3.00 -2.16 -21.97
C ASP A 84 2.23 -3.48 -21.82
N LEU A 85 1.28 -3.73 -22.73
CA LEU A 85 0.44 -4.92 -22.67
C LEU A 85 1.18 -6.21 -23.10
N ASP A 86 2.31 -6.09 -23.80
CA ASP A 86 3.04 -7.25 -24.31
C ASP A 86 3.87 -7.92 -23.20
N THR A 87 4.30 -7.14 -22.20
CA THR A 87 5.18 -7.59 -21.11
C THR A 87 4.51 -7.56 -19.74
N CYS A 88 3.37 -6.90 -19.62
CA CYS A 88 2.65 -6.76 -18.36
C CYS A 88 2.18 -8.11 -17.81
N GLN A 89 2.56 -8.38 -16.55
CA GLN A 89 2.19 -9.61 -15.84
C GLN A 89 0.94 -9.45 -14.97
N ARG A 90 0.50 -8.21 -14.72
CA ARG A 90 -0.61 -7.85 -13.83
C ARG A 90 -0.99 -6.38 -13.99
N CYS A 91 -2.27 -6.07 -13.88
CA CYS A 91 -2.76 -4.69 -13.82
C CYS A 91 -2.38 -4.05 -12.48
N GLN A 92 -2.02 -2.77 -12.50
CA GLN A 92 -1.73 -1.98 -11.30
C GLN A 92 -2.68 -0.79 -11.18
N ILE A 93 -3.09 -0.46 -9.97
CA ILE A 93 -3.62 0.87 -9.62
C ILE A 93 -3.06 1.31 -8.26
N SER A 94 -2.67 2.59 -8.18
CA SER A 94 -2.35 3.28 -6.93
C SER A 94 -3.17 4.56 -6.86
N VAL A 95 -3.72 4.84 -5.69
CA VAL A 95 -4.44 6.08 -5.40
C VAL A 95 -3.89 6.67 -4.12
N ASP A 96 -3.45 7.93 -4.17
CA ASP A 96 -3.13 8.73 -2.99
C ASP A 96 -4.22 9.77 -2.75
N ARG A 97 -4.76 9.77 -1.52
CA ARG A 97 -5.69 10.79 -1.02
C ARG A 97 -4.95 11.69 -0.05
N GLU A 98 -4.22 12.65 -0.59
CA GLU A 98 -3.68 13.74 0.21
C GLU A 98 -4.84 14.51 0.89
N PRO A 99 -4.60 15.20 2.01
CA PRO A 99 -5.57 16.12 2.57
C PRO A 99 -6.13 17.04 1.47
N PRO A 100 -7.46 17.26 1.44
CA PRO A 100 -8.17 17.74 0.26
C PRO A 100 -7.63 19.05 -0.32
N PRO A 101 -7.74 19.27 -1.65
CA PRO A 101 -8.61 18.54 -2.58
C PRO A 101 -7.90 17.56 -3.55
N SER A 102 -6.60 17.28 -3.40
CA SER A 102 -5.87 16.46 -4.37
C SER A 102 -6.10 14.96 -4.18
N GLN A 103 -6.48 14.28 -5.26
CA GLN A 103 -6.38 12.83 -5.39
C GLN A 103 -5.50 12.52 -6.60
N GLN A 104 -4.45 11.75 -6.36
CA GLN A 104 -3.55 11.29 -7.40
C GLN A 104 -3.84 9.81 -7.69
N ILE A 105 -3.97 9.47 -8.95
CA ILE A 105 -4.33 8.14 -9.44
C ILE A 105 -3.33 7.78 -10.52
N CYS A 106 -2.79 6.57 -10.41
CA CYS A 106 -2.01 5.92 -11.44
C CYS A 106 -2.54 4.49 -11.61
N ALA A 107 -3.22 4.23 -12.72
CA ALA A 107 -3.69 2.91 -13.13
C ALA A 107 -3.03 2.56 -14.47
N THR A 108 -2.34 1.43 -14.54
CA THR A 108 -1.50 1.06 -15.69
C THR A 108 -1.26 -0.46 -15.73
N CYS A 109 -0.56 -0.91 -16.76
CA CYS A 109 -0.01 -2.26 -16.93
C CYS A 109 1.52 -2.13 -17.12
N PRO A 110 2.32 -2.07 -16.04
CA PRO A 110 3.74 -1.74 -16.16
C PRO A 110 4.56 -2.95 -16.66
N TYR A 111 5.68 -2.68 -17.36
CA TYR A 111 6.65 -3.70 -17.77
C TYR A 111 7.19 -4.51 -16.58
N TYR A 112 7.54 -3.83 -15.47
CA TYR A 112 7.98 -4.44 -14.22
C TYR A 112 6.91 -4.26 -13.15
N SER A 113 6.09 -5.29 -12.93
CA SER A 113 5.14 -5.34 -11.82
C SER A 113 5.66 -6.22 -10.68
N GLU A 114 5.30 -5.92 -9.43
CA GLU A 114 5.65 -6.72 -8.24
C GLU A 114 5.37 -8.21 -8.43
N ASP A 115 6.24 -9.11 -7.96
CA ASP A 115 6.13 -10.58 -8.09
C ASP A 115 4.93 -11.21 -7.35
N ALA A 116 3.84 -10.50 -7.08
CA ALA A 116 2.63 -11.08 -6.53
C ALA A 116 1.41 -10.21 -6.81
N ASN A 117 0.24 -10.85 -6.87
CA ASN A 117 -1.00 -10.13 -6.66
C ASN A 117 -1.02 -9.61 -5.23
N SER A 118 -1.15 -8.30 -5.06
CA SER A 118 -1.09 -7.65 -3.76
C SER A 118 -2.12 -6.54 -3.63
N ILE A 119 -2.63 -6.37 -2.42
CA ILE A 119 -3.37 -5.19 -2.01
C ILE A 119 -2.60 -4.55 -0.88
N SER A 120 -2.33 -3.26 -0.99
CA SER A 120 -1.67 -2.53 0.08
C SER A 120 -2.42 -1.27 0.48
N ARG A 121 -2.28 -0.95 1.77
CA ARG A 121 -2.79 0.26 2.37
C ARG A 121 -1.67 0.94 3.13
N GLN A 122 -1.40 2.19 2.80
CA GLN A 122 -0.35 2.98 3.44
C GLN A 122 -0.90 4.29 3.96
N MET A 123 -0.46 4.68 5.16
CA MET A 123 -0.73 5.99 5.72
C MET A 123 0.54 6.63 6.26
N MET A 124 0.66 7.96 6.11
CA MET A 124 1.76 8.72 6.66
C MET A 124 1.24 9.79 7.61
N PHE A 125 1.87 9.90 8.78
CA PHE A 125 1.52 10.85 9.82
C PHE A 125 2.66 11.83 10.08
N LEU A 126 2.34 13.12 10.19
CA LEU A 126 3.26 14.16 10.65
C LEU A 126 3.02 14.36 12.14
N LEU A 127 3.96 13.89 12.98
CA LEU A 127 3.78 13.92 14.44
C LEU A 127 3.74 15.35 14.98
N ASP A 128 4.60 16.23 14.47
CA ASP A 128 4.71 17.62 14.94
C ASP A 128 3.45 18.44 14.68
N SER A 129 2.89 18.33 13.47
CA SER A 129 1.65 19.03 13.09
C SER A 129 0.38 18.28 13.48
N ARG A 130 0.51 17.04 13.97
CA ARG A 130 -0.62 16.16 14.34
C ARG A 130 -1.58 15.92 13.18
N THR A 131 -1.03 15.76 11.98
CA THR A 131 -1.81 15.60 10.76
C THR A 131 -1.46 14.31 10.04
N GLN A 132 -2.38 13.85 9.22
CA GLN A 132 -2.10 12.84 8.20
C GLN A 132 -1.58 13.56 6.95
N SER A 133 -0.46 13.12 6.39
CA SER A 133 0.09 13.68 5.14
C SER A 133 -0.27 12.88 3.90
N GLN A 134 -0.34 11.55 4.00
CA GLN A 134 -0.58 10.68 2.84
C GLN A 134 -1.50 9.52 3.16
N ASN A 135 -2.17 9.04 2.11
CA ASN A 135 -3.22 8.05 2.25
C ASN A 135 -3.37 7.16 1.01
N ILE A 136 -2.46 6.20 0.88
CA ILE A 136 -2.30 5.44 -0.34
C ILE A 136 -3.04 4.09 -0.26
N ALA A 137 -3.72 3.73 -1.33
CA ALA A 137 -4.23 2.39 -1.58
C ALA A 137 -3.68 1.90 -2.92
N LYS A 138 -3.18 0.65 -2.96
CA LYS A 138 -2.64 0.03 -4.17
C LYS A 138 -3.22 -1.36 -4.39
N ILE A 139 -3.38 -1.73 -5.66
CA ILE A 139 -3.71 -3.08 -6.11
C ILE A 139 -2.74 -3.47 -7.22
N ASN A 140 -2.17 -4.66 -7.11
CA ASN A 140 -1.56 -5.42 -8.19
C ASN A 140 -2.39 -6.70 -8.37
N CYS A 141 -2.93 -6.94 -9.57
CA CYS A 141 -3.91 -8.01 -9.77
C CYS A 141 -4.01 -8.47 -11.22
N GLN A 142 -4.56 -9.67 -11.43
CA GLN A 142 -4.66 -10.29 -12.76
C GLN A 142 -6.10 -10.52 -13.24
N LEU A 143 -7.09 -10.18 -12.41
CA LEU A 143 -8.49 -10.29 -12.81
C LEU A 143 -8.87 -9.20 -13.81
N LYS A 144 -9.87 -9.49 -14.62
CA LYS A 144 -10.41 -8.50 -15.55
C LYS A 144 -10.84 -7.24 -14.81
N ALA A 145 -10.42 -6.06 -15.29
CA ALA A 145 -10.81 -4.77 -14.75
C ALA A 145 -10.52 -4.61 -13.23
N CYS A 146 -9.54 -5.35 -12.70
CA CYS A 146 -9.29 -5.42 -11.26
C CYS A 146 -8.66 -4.12 -10.71
N ASN A 147 -7.88 -3.41 -11.54
CA ASN A 147 -7.23 -2.14 -11.20
C ASN A 147 -8.17 -0.92 -11.35
N SER A 148 -9.42 -1.05 -10.93
CA SER A 148 -10.43 0.00 -11.02
C SER A 148 -10.53 0.87 -9.75
N ILE A 149 -11.02 2.10 -9.92
CA ILE A 149 -11.30 3.00 -8.80
C ILE A 149 -12.34 2.42 -7.83
N ASP A 150 -13.30 1.64 -8.32
CA ASP A 150 -14.29 0.98 -7.47
C ASP A 150 -13.64 -0.03 -6.52
N ASN A 151 -12.66 -0.81 -6.99
CA ASN A 151 -11.93 -1.73 -6.14
C ASN A 151 -11.02 -1.00 -5.15
N ILE A 152 -10.41 0.11 -5.53
CA ILE A 152 -9.71 0.99 -4.59
C ILE A 152 -10.67 1.54 -3.52
N ASN A 153 -11.87 1.97 -3.90
CA ASN A 153 -12.86 2.45 -2.94
C ASN A 153 -13.28 1.34 -1.95
N ARG A 154 -13.28 0.07 -2.39
CA ARG A 154 -13.51 -1.07 -1.49
C ARG A 154 -12.37 -1.24 -0.49
N ILE A 155 -11.12 -1.00 -0.87
CA ILE A 155 -9.95 -0.98 0.04
C ILE A 155 -10.14 0.08 1.13
N TYR A 156 -10.40 1.33 0.75
CA TYR A 156 -10.62 2.40 1.74
C TYR A 156 -11.79 2.15 2.68
N LYS A 157 -12.82 1.41 2.25
CA LYS A 157 -13.95 1.01 3.10
C LYS A 157 -13.65 -0.20 3.99
N ALA A 158 -12.71 -1.05 3.58
CA ALA A 158 -12.37 -2.28 4.29
C ALA A 158 -11.23 -2.09 5.31
N SER A 159 -10.49 -0.98 5.24
CA SER A 159 -9.41 -0.63 6.18
C SER A 159 -9.61 0.76 6.70
N LYS A 160 -9.24 0.90 7.96
CA LYS A 160 -8.98 2.18 8.56
C LYS A 160 -7.66 2.08 9.33
N ILE A 161 -6.71 2.93 8.97
CA ILE A 161 -5.49 3.14 9.77
C ILE A 161 -5.66 4.52 10.38
N THR A 162 -5.56 4.62 11.69
CA THR A 162 -5.65 5.90 12.41
C THR A 162 -4.53 6.00 13.42
N PHE A 163 -4.14 7.23 13.73
CA PHE A 163 -3.13 7.52 14.74
C PHE A 163 -3.74 8.42 15.81
N ASP A 164 -3.69 7.98 17.06
CA ASP A 164 -4.14 8.76 18.21
C ASP A 164 -2.99 9.67 18.70
N PHE A 165 -2.97 10.90 18.17
CA PHE A 165 -1.99 11.90 18.60
C PHE A 165 -2.14 12.25 20.10
N GLY A 166 -3.34 12.17 20.67
CA GLY A 166 -3.57 12.47 22.07
C GLY A 166 -2.86 11.45 22.97
N GLU A 167 -3.05 10.16 22.67
CA GLU A 167 -2.41 9.06 23.40
C GLU A 167 -0.88 9.12 23.29
N PHE A 168 -0.35 9.42 22.08
CA PHE A 168 1.08 9.58 21.87
C PHE A 168 1.68 10.69 22.77
N PHE A 169 1.12 11.91 22.74
CA PHE A 169 1.69 13.05 23.47
C PHE A 169 1.43 13.03 24.98
N LYS A 170 0.36 12.36 25.43
CA LYS A 170 0.07 12.18 26.86
C LYS A 170 1.14 11.33 27.55
N ASN A 171 1.66 10.31 26.87
CA ASN A 171 2.65 9.40 27.45
C ASN A 171 4.09 9.97 27.41
N LEU A 172 4.39 10.87 26.47
CA LEU A 172 5.65 11.62 26.48
C LEU A 172 5.74 12.64 27.62
N SER A 173 4.61 13.22 28.04
CA SER A 173 4.57 14.17 29.15
C SER A 173 4.70 13.48 30.52
N ASN A 174 4.28 12.22 30.63
CA ASN A 174 4.38 11.44 31.87
C ASN A 174 5.76 10.78 32.11
N ASN A 175 6.59 10.65 31.06
CA ASN A 175 7.94 10.06 31.15
C ASN A 175 9.07 11.10 31.31
N ASN A 176 8.73 12.38 31.49
CA ASN A 176 9.65 13.44 31.92
C ASN A 176 9.54 13.68 33.44
N LEU A 177 9.65 12.61 34.24
CA LEU A 177 9.83 12.65 35.70
C LEU A 177 11.11 11.89 36.08
#